data_AF-A0AAV2FKL7-F1
#
_entry.id   AF-A0AAV2FKL7-F1
#
_cell.length_a   1.000
_cell.length_b   1.000
_cell.length_c   1.000
_cell.angle_alpha   90.00
_cell.angle_beta   90.00
_cell.angle_gamma   90.00
#
_symmetry.space_group_name_H-M   'P 1'
#
loop_
_entity.id
_entity.type
_entity.pdbx_description
1 polymer ?
#
loop_
_entity_poly.entity_id
_entity_poly.type
_entity_poly.pdbx_seq_one_letter_code
_entity_poly.pdbx_strand_id
1 'polypeptide(L)'
;MISPKGSQMSPRLISILNSFEETLAERLSKLIPEDKGDVLSLTWMRSAMESLCETHTDVKTLITDLELPVTDWDQKWIDVYLDVSVRLLDICIALSSEISRLNQGHLLLQCVLHNLESGTPERYMKARSSLDNWRRHICSKNPRVQSCGSILDSLVETLDLPKVKNSAKGKVLMRAMYGVKVETVFIFSVFASAFSSSSKNLLDLTIPDTVLWNRAFSDLQTRVNGEIRETFSSGKFTALKELESVDSIVKALYPAIQDGVQQPPEVEEALKICFTELQGGAEKLSKGLDLLAKQVDTFFKIVLSGRDALLCNLRVSSTETNAVTTAGNIVEHQVVR
;
A
#
# COMPACT_ATOMS: atom_id res chain seq x y z
N MET A 1 -16.42 -19.66 -45.53
CA MET A 1 -16.24 -18.69 -44.42
C MET A 1 -15.65 -19.43 -43.24
N ILE A 2 -14.38 -19.17 -42.92
CA ILE A 2 -13.69 -19.77 -41.77
C ILE A 2 -14.06 -18.90 -40.56
N SER A 3 -14.83 -19.46 -39.61
CA SER A 3 -15.10 -18.81 -38.33
C SER A 3 -13.76 -18.56 -37.61
N PRO A 4 -13.51 -17.36 -37.05
CA PRO A 4 -12.29 -17.13 -36.30
C PRO A 4 -12.37 -17.99 -35.03
N LYS A 5 -11.50 -19.00 -34.93
CA LYS A 5 -11.27 -19.80 -33.72
C LYS A 5 -10.61 -18.92 -32.64
N GLY A 6 -11.32 -17.90 -32.15
CA GLY A 6 -11.07 -17.35 -30.84
C GLY A 6 -11.55 -18.38 -29.82
N SER A 7 -10.68 -18.78 -28.89
CA SER A 7 -11.10 -19.63 -27.76
C SER A 7 -12.23 -18.95 -26.99
N GLN A 8 -13.48 -19.35 -27.24
CA GLN A 8 -14.61 -18.95 -26.42
C GLN A 8 -14.39 -19.48 -25.01
N MET A 9 -14.50 -18.59 -24.02
CA MET A 9 -14.39 -18.97 -22.61
C MET A 9 -15.56 -19.86 -22.22
N SER A 10 -15.29 -20.93 -21.48
CA SER A 10 -16.35 -21.81 -20.98
C SER A 10 -17.18 -21.10 -19.91
N PRO A 11 -18.45 -21.50 -19.69
CA PRO A 11 -19.29 -20.94 -18.62
C PRO A 11 -18.64 -21.00 -17.24
N ARG A 12 -17.91 -22.08 -16.92
CA ARG A 12 -17.14 -22.23 -15.67
C ARG A 12 -16.07 -21.13 -15.54
N LEU A 13 -15.29 -20.87 -16.58
CA LEU A 13 -14.24 -19.85 -16.55
C LEU A 13 -14.81 -18.43 -16.44
N ILE A 14 -15.95 -18.17 -17.07
CA ILE A 14 -16.66 -16.90 -16.93
C ILE A 14 -17.15 -16.72 -15.48
N SER A 15 -17.74 -17.74 -14.88
CA SER A 15 -18.20 -17.70 -13.48
C SER A 15 -17.06 -17.44 -12.49
N ILE A 16 -15.91 -18.09 -12.68
CA ILE A 16 -14.72 -17.89 -11.83
C ILE A 16 -14.24 -16.44 -11.94
N LEU A 17 -14.13 -15.92 -13.17
CA LEU A 17 -13.71 -14.54 -13.40
C LEU A 17 -14.69 -13.53 -12.79
N ASN A 18 -15.99 -13.71 -13.01
CA ASN A 18 -17.01 -12.81 -12.47
C ASN A 18 -16.99 -12.80 -10.94
N SER A 19 -16.87 -13.97 -10.30
CA SER A 19 -16.75 -14.04 -8.84
C SER A 19 -15.56 -13.24 -8.31
N PHE A 20 -14.41 -13.31 -9.00
CA PHE A 20 -13.23 -12.52 -8.64
C PHE A 20 -13.48 -11.01 -8.83
N GLU A 21 -14.02 -10.61 -9.99
CA GLU A 21 -14.28 -9.20 -10.30
C GLU A 21 -15.36 -8.58 -9.41
N GLU A 22 -16.40 -9.33 -9.03
CA GLU A 22 -17.44 -8.92 -8.09
C GLU A 22 -16.87 -8.74 -6.68
N THR A 23 -16.04 -9.67 -6.22
CA THR A 23 -15.34 -9.57 -4.91
C THR A 23 -14.44 -8.32 -4.88
N LEU A 24 -13.68 -8.08 -5.95
CA LEU A 24 -12.85 -6.89 -6.07
C LEU A 24 -13.70 -5.62 -6.09
N ALA A 25 -14.82 -5.60 -6.83
CA ALA A 25 -15.73 -4.46 -6.86
C ALA A 25 -16.31 -4.16 -5.47
N GLU A 26 -16.68 -5.18 -4.70
CA GLU A 26 -17.18 -5.04 -3.34
C GLU A 26 -16.11 -4.46 -2.42
N ARG A 27 -14.87 -4.97 -2.46
CA ARG A 27 -13.76 -4.45 -1.66
C ARG A 27 -13.46 -2.99 -1.98
N LEU A 28 -13.35 -2.64 -3.27
CA LEU A 28 -13.14 -1.26 -3.70
C LEU A 28 -14.27 -0.33 -3.23
N SER A 29 -15.51 -0.81 -3.28
CA SER A 29 -16.67 -0.04 -2.80
C SER A 29 -16.61 0.21 -1.30
N LYS A 30 -16.16 -0.77 -0.50
CA LYS A 30 -15.95 -0.62 0.95
C LYS A 30 -14.83 0.37 1.31
N LEU A 31 -13.90 0.62 0.39
CA LEU A 31 -12.84 1.62 0.58
C LEU A 31 -13.30 3.05 0.27
N ILE A 32 -14.50 3.25 -0.30
CA ILE A 32 -15.01 4.59 -0.59
C ILE A 32 -15.31 5.30 0.73
N PRO A 33 -14.61 6.41 1.05
CA PRO A 33 -14.81 7.12 2.32
C PRO A 33 -16.19 7.78 2.39
N GLU A 34 -16.91 7.58 3.49
CA GLU A 34 -18.22 8.22 3.72
C GLU A 34 -18.07 9.74 3.88
N ASP A 35 -17.11 10.17 4.70
CA ASP A 35 -16.79 11.58 4.92
C ASP A 35 -15.41 11.98 4.34
N LYS A 36 -15.20 13.29 4.14
CA LYS A 36 -13.88 13.83 3.75
C LYS A 36 -12.82 13.63 4.85
N GLY A 37 -13.25 13.64 6.11
CA GLY A 37 -12.41 13.40 7.28
C GLY A 37 -11.84 11.99 7.36
N ASP A 38 -12.45 11.01 6.69
CA ASP A 38 -12.01 9.62 6.72
C ASP A 38 -10.88 9.32 5.73
N VAL A 39 -10.78 10.10 4.65
CA VAL A 39 -9.73 9.94 3.63
C VAL A 39 -8.37 10.11 4.27
N LEU A 40 -7.50 9.11 4.12
CA LEU A 40 -6.15 9.10 4.72
C LEU A 40 -6.13 9.23 6.25
N SER A 41 -7.19 8.82 6.93
CA SER A 41 -7.05 8.36 8.31
C SER A 41 -6.21 7.08 8.35
N LEU A 42 -5.49 6.83 9.45
CA LEU A 42 -4.72 5.60 9.62
C LEU A 42 -5.61 4.36 9.62
N THR A 43 -6.87 4.50 10.07
CA THR A 43 -7.89 3.46 9.96
C THR A 43 -8.20 3.14 8.49
N TRP A 44 -8.43 4.16 7.65
CA TRP A 44 -8.67 3.96 6.22
C TRP A 44 -7.44 3.34 5.53
N MET A 45 -6.24 3.83 5.82
CA MET A 45 -5.00 3.27 5.25
C MET A 45 -4.82 1.80 5.64
N ARG A 46 -5.15 1.45 6.89
CA ARG A 46 -5.12 0.07 7.35
C ARG A 46 -6.11 -0.79 6.55
N SER A 47 -7.36 -0.35 6.39
CA SER A 47 -8.37 -1.06 5.60
C SER A 47 -7.97 -1.21 4.13
N ALA A 48 -7.34 -0.20 3.54
CA ALA A 48 -6.80 -0.28 2.18
C ALA A 48 -5.71 -1.37 2.07
N MET A 49 -4.78 -1.44 3.03
CA MET A 49 -3.78 -2.52 3.05
C MET A 49 -4.40 -3.90 3.31
N GLU A 50 -5.43 -3.99 4.15
CA GLU A 50 -6.16 -5.24 4.38
C GLU A 50 -6.85 -5.73 3.09
N SER A 51 -7.56 -4.84 2.38
CA SER A 51 -8.14 -5.12 1.05
C SER A 51 -7.09 -5.64 0.08
N LEU A 52 -5.93 -4.97 0.04
CA LEU A 52 -4.84 -5.35 -0.84
C LEU A 52 -4.27 -6.74 -0.51
N CYS A 53 -4.09 -7.06 0.78
CA CYS A 53 -3.65 -8.37 1.23
C CYS A 53 -4.64 -9.47 0.83
N GLU A 54 -5.93 -9.22 1.02
CA GLU A 54 -7.00 -10.16 0.66
C GLU A 54 -7.05 -10.38 -0.86
N THR A 55 -7.02 -9.32 -1.67
CA THR A 55 -7.04 -9.43 -3.13
C THR A 55 -5.82 -10.18 -3.67
N HIS A 56 -4.62 -9.96 -3.13
CA HIS A 56 -3.44 -10.75 -3.51
C HIS A 56 -3.54 -12.21 -3.06
N THR A 57 -4.18 -12.48 -1.93
CA THR A 57 -4.44 -13.85 -1.47
C THR A 57 -5.42 -14.57 -2.39
N ASP A 58 -6.44 -13.88 -2.89
CA ASP A 58 -7.43 -14.44 -3.81
C ASP A 58 -6.82 -14.88 -5.15
N VAL A 59 -5.70 -14.28 -5.58
CA VAL A 59 -4.96 -14.76 -6.76
C VAL A 59 -4.52 -16.21 -6.59
N LYS A 60 -4.10 -16.61 -5.38
CA LYS A 60 -3.72 -18.00 -5.09
C LYS A 60 -4.91 -18.95 -5.20
N THR A 61 -6.06 -18.53 -4.68
CA THR A 61 -7.32 -19.27 -4.80
C THR A 61 -7.72 -19.40 -6.27
N LEU A 62 -7.65 -18.31 -7.03
CA LEU A 62 -7.94 -18.27 -8.46
C LEU A 62 -7.04 -19.21 -9.27
N ILE A 63 -5.73 -19.22 -9.01
CA ILE A 63 -4.79 -20.15 -9.68
C ILE A 63 -5.19 -21.60 -9.43
N THR A 64 -5.64 -21.90 -8.21
CA THR A 64 -6.11 -23.25 -7.81
C THR A 64 -7.40 -23.61 -8.53
N ASP A 65 -8.40 -22.72 -8.55
CA ASP A 65 -9.70 -22.94 -9.20
C ASP A 65 -9.59 -23.09 -10.72
N LEU A 66 -8.62 -22.39 -11.31
CA LEU A 66 -8.30 -22.50 -12.72
C LEU A 66 -7.55 -23.80 -13.05
N GLU A 67 -7.03 -24.54 -12.07
CA GLU A 67 -6.15 -25.69 -12.28
C GLU A 67 -5.04 -25.32 -13.29
N LEU A 68 -4.39 -24.18 -13.08
CA LEU A 68 -3.34 -23.65 -13.95
C LEU A 68 -2.03 -23.60 -13.17
N PRO A 69 -1.31 -24.72 -13.05
CA PRO A 69 -0.06 -24.75 -12.31
C PRO A 69 0.94 -23.77 -12.93
N VAL A 70 1.83 -23.27 -12.07
CA VAL A 70 2.87 -22.31 -12.45
C VAL A 70 3.77 -22.83 -13.58
N THR A 71 3.89 -24.15 -13.72
CA THR A 71 4.62 -24.83 -14.81
C THR A 71 4.07 -24.53 -16.19
N ASP A 72 2.79 -24.15 -16.27
CA ASP A 72 2.10 -23.87 -17.53
C ASP A 72 2.21 -22.40 -17.94
N TRP A 73 2.90 -21.59 -17.13
CA TRP A 73 3.12 -20.17 -17.42
C TRP A 73 4.25 -20.02 -18.43
N ASP A 74 4.09 -19.12 -19.40
CA ASP A 74 5.21 -18.81 -20.28
C ASP A 74 6.28 -17.97 -19.56
N GLN A 75 7.52 -18.08 -20.05
CA GLN A 75 8.68 -17.41 -19.47
C GLN A 75 8.46 -15.90 -19.30
N LYS A 76 7.76 -15.25 -20.22
CA LYS A 76 7.53 -13.80 -20.13
C LYS A 76 6.60 -13.46 -18.96
N TRP A 77 5.62 -14.30 -18.63
CA TRP A 77 4.76 -14.07 -17.45
C TRP A 77 5.53 -14.24 -16.16
N ILE A 78 6.41 -15.25 -16.11
CA ILE A 78 7.30 -15.48 -14.98
C ILE A 78 8.19 -14.26 -14.76
N ASP A 79 8.84 -13.76 -15.81
CA ASP A 79 9.72 -12.60 -15.74
C ASP A 79 8.97 -11.34 -15.29
N VAL A 80 7.78 -11.08 -15.86
CA VAL A 80 6.93 -9.93 -15.48
C VAL A 80 6.49 -10.03 -14.02
N TYR A 81 6.06 -11.20 -13.55
CA TYR A 81 5.68 -11.38 -12.15
C TYR A 81 6.87 -11.16 -11.21
N LEU A 82 8.03 -11.72 -11.55
CA LEU A 82 9.24 -11.57 -10.74
C LEU A 82 9.72 -10.11 -10.69
N ASP A 83 9.64 -9.37 -11.80
CA ASP A 83 9.98 -7.95 -11.84
C ASP A 83 8.98 -7.10 -11.03
N VAL A 84 7.67 -7.31 -11.23
CA VAL A 84 6.63 -6.61 -10.45
C VAL A 84 6.78 -6.90 -8.96
N SER A 85 6.98 -8.16 -8.55
CA SER A 85 7.12 -8.50 -7.12
C SER A 85 8.29 -7.80 -6.45
N VAL A 86 9.44 -7.63 -7.11
CA VAL A 86 10.58 -6.87 -6.55
C VAL A 86 10.18 -5.41 -6.31
N ARG A 87 9.54 -4.77 -7.29
CA ARG A 87 9.08 -3.39 -7.19
C ARG A 87 8.07 -3.19 -6.05
N LEU A 88 7.17 -4.15 -5.84
CA LEU A 88 6.24 -4.12 -4.71
C LEU A 88 6.98 -4.23 -3.37
N LEU A 89 7.98 -5.10 -3.26
CA LEU A 89 8.81 -5.22 -2.05
C LEU A 89 9.59 -3.93 -1.77
N ASP A 90 10.12 -3.26 -2.79
CA ASP A 90 10.82 -1.98 -2.65
C ASP A 90 9.89 -0.88 -2.11
N ILE A 91 8.65 -0.82 -2.61
CA ILE A 91 7.63 0.10 -2.08
C ILE A 91 7.33 -0.23 -0.61
N CYS A 92 7.13 -1.50 -0.26
CA CYS A 92 6.90 -1.90 1.14
C CYS A 92 8.06 -1.49 2.06
N ILE A 93 9.30 -1.61 1.61
CA ILE A 93 10.48 -1.14 2.36
C ILE A 93 10.45 0.38 2.54
N ALA A 94 10.10 1.13 1.49
CA ALA A 94 9.95 2.58 1.57
C ALA A 94 8.86 3.01 2.55
N LEU A 95 7.69 2.39 2.48
CA LEU A 95 6.56 2.64 3.39
C LEU A 95 6.92 2.27 4.84
N SER A 96 7.52 1.10 5.07
CA SER A 96 7.93 0.66 6.41
C SER A 96 8.97 1.60 7.03
N SER A 97 9.93 2.06 6.21
CA SER A 97 10.92 3.05 6.59
C SER A 97 10.28 4.38 7.00
N GLU A 98 9.20 4.77 6.32
CA GLU A 98 8.49 6.00 6.61
C GLU A 98 7.62 5.92 7.85
N ILE A 99 6.87 4.82 7.99
CA ILE A 99 6.07 4.57 9.19
C ILE A 99 6.98 4.56 10.42
N SER A 100 8.13 3.89 10.33
CA SER A 100 9.15 3.88 11.38
C SER A 100 9.68 5.29 11.69
N ARG A 101 9.93 6.10 10.65
CA ARG A 101 10.35 7.50 10.81
C ARG A 101 9.28 8.31 11.53
N LEU A 102 8.01 8.24 11.12
CA LEU A 102 6.92 8.94 11.79
C LEU A 102 6.77 8.49 13.26
N ASN A 103 6.89 7.19 13.52
CA ASN A 103 6.86 6.62 14.87
C ASN A 103 8.00 7.12 15.77
N GLN A 104 9.21 7.38 15.23
CA GLN A 104 10.28 8.01 16.02
C GLN A 104 9.88 9.40 16.53
N GLY A 105 8.96 10.10 15.85
CA GLY A 105 8.38 11.35 16.32
C GLY A 105 7.61 11.21 17.64
N HIS A 106 7.07 10.02 17.93
CA HIS A 106 6.36 9.77 19.18
C HIS A 106 7.25 9.97 20.42
N LEU A 107 8.54 9.58 20.35
CA LEU A 107 9.49 9.80 21.44
C LEU A 107 9.69 11.29 21.74
N LEU A 108 9.74 12.12 20.69
CA LEU A 108 9.86 13.57 20.85
C LEU A 108 8.61 14.16 21.51
N LEU A 109 7.42 13.68 21.14
CA LEU A 109 6.16 14.07 21.79
C LEU A 109 6.11 13.63 23.26
N GLN A 110 6.60 12.43 23.59
CA GLN A 110 6.72 11.98 24.98
C GLN A 110 7.66 12.87 25.79
N CYS A 111 8.78 13.33 25.22
CA CYS A 111 9.64 14.31 25.87
C CYS A 111 8.92 15.65 26.12
N VAL A 112 8.08 16.11 25.18
CA VAL A 112 7.27 17.32 25.38
C VAL A 112 6.34 17.13 26.57
N LEU A 113 5.54 16.07 26.57
CA LEU A 113 4.58 15.76 27.63
C LEU A 113 5.27 15.66 29.00
N HIS A 114 6.37 14.92 29.10
CA HIS A 114 7.12 14.80 30.35
C HIS A 114 7.63 16.15 30.88
N ASN A 115 8.03 17.06 30.01
CA ASN A 115 8.47 18.39 30.45
C ASN A 115 7.28 19.29 30.83
N LEU A 116 6.14 19.19 30.13
CA LEU A 116 4.94 19.97 30.45
C LEU A 116 4.33 19.59 31.81
N GLU A 117 4.37 18.31 32.18
CA GLU A 117 3.78 17.80 33.43
C GLU A 117 4.34 18.50 34.69
N SER A 118 5.61 18.91 34.65
CA SER A 118 6.27 19.56 35.79
C SER A 118 5.89 21.04 36.01
N GLY A 119 5.32 21.70 35.00
CA GLY A 119 4.84 23.09 35.09
C GLY A 119 5.88 24.18 35.36
N THR A 120 7.20 23.88 35.33
CA THR A 120 8.24 24.88 35.63
C THR A 120 8.73 25.64 34.38
N PRO A 121 9.15 26.92 34.51
CA PRO A 121 9.67 27.72 33.41
C PRO A 121 10.84 27.07 32.64
N GLU A 122 11.79 26.44 33.33
CA GLU A 122 12.93 25.77 32.70
C GLU A 122 12.50 24.55 31.88
N ARG A 123 11.44 23.88 32.33
CA ARG A 123 10.87 22.70 31.69
C ARG A 123 10.03 23.09 30.48
N TYR A 124 9.34 24.23 30.51
CA TYR A 124 8.71 24.83 29.33
C TYR A 124 9.71 25.11 28.21
N MET A 125 10.90 25.65 28.53
CA MET A 125 11.95 25.83 27.53
C MET A 125 12.41 24.49 26.91
N LYS A 126 12.55 23.43 27.71
CA LYS A 126 12.87 22.09 27.21
C LYS A 126 11.74 21.50 26.35
N ALA A 127 10.48 21.65 26.76
CA ALA A 127 9.31 21.22 25.99
C ALA A 127 9.29 21.89 24.62
N ARG A 128 9.58 23.20 24.56
CA ARG A 128 9.65 23.94 23.29
C ARG A 128 10.77 23.42 22.37
N SER A 129 11.97 23.17 22.90
CA SER A 129 13.06 22.56 22.14
C SER A 129 12.67 21.17 21.60
N SER A 130 12.00 20.35 22.39
CA SER A 130 11.45 19.06 21.94
C SER A 130 10.38 19.22 20.86
N LEU A 131 9.50 20.23 20.95
CA LEU A 131 8.51 20.55 19.91
C LEU A 131 9.18 21.00 18.60
N ASP A 132 10.22 21.83 18.67
CA ASP A 132 10.98 22.25 17.49
C ASP A 132 11.68 21.06 16.82
N ASN A 133 12.22 20.14 17.64
CA ASN A 133 12.80 18.90 17.14
C ASN A 133 11.75 18.00 16.50
N TRP A 134 10.56 17.86 17.11
CA TRP A 134 9.46 17.10 16.54
C TRP A 134 9.02 17.68 15.19
N ARG A 135 8.78 19.01 15.11
CA ARG A 135 8.40 19.69 13.88
C ARG A 135 9.44 19.50 12.78
N ARG A 136 10.73 19.66 13.10
CA ARG A 136 11.82 19.41 12.14
C ARG A 136 11.84 17.96 11.67
N HIS A 137 11.60 17.02 12.60
CA HIS A 137 11.56 15.60 12.31
C HIS A 137 10.40 15.26 11.38
N ILE A 138 9.16 15.64 11.69
CA ILE A 138 7.99 15.31 10.85
C ILE A 138 8.06 15.99 9.48
N CYS A 139 8.61 17.20 9.38
CA CYS A 139 8.81 17.91 8.11
C CYS A 139 10.01 17.40 7.30
N SER A 140 10.89 16.59 7.88
CA SER A 140 11.99 15.99 7.14
C SER A 140 11.47 15.00 6.10
N LYS A 141 12.04 15.05 4.91
CA LYS A 141 11.63 14.21 3.78
C LYS A 141 12.36 12.87 3.83
N ASN A 142 11.64 11.78 3.55
CA ASN A 142 12.23 10.47 3.37
C ASN A 142 12.53 10.20 1.89
N PRO A 143 13.81 10.06 1.50
CA PRO A 143 14.18 9.87 0.10
C PRO A 143 13.62 8.57 -0.50
N ARG A 144 13.40 7.53 0.31
CA ARG A 144 12.84 6.24 -0.17
C ARG A 144 11.38 6.39 -0.63
N VAL A 145 10.58 7.19 0.09
CA VAL A 145 9.20 7.48 -0.32
C VAL A 145 9.18 8.36 -1.57
N GLN A 146 10.14 9.27 -1.70
CA GLN A 146 10.26 10.10 -2.90
C GLN A 146 10.58 9.29 -4.15
N SER A 147 11.38 8.23 -4.03
CA SER A 147 11.65 7.31 -5.14
C SER A 147 10.46 6.42 -5.51
N CYS A 148 9.42 6.32 -4.69
CA CYS A 148 8.23 5.52 -5.02
C CYS A 148 7.56 6.00 -6.31
N GLY A 149 7.59 7.30 -6.64
CA GLY A 149 7.01 7.83 -7.87
C GLY A 149 7.54 7.12 -9.12
N SER A 150 8.86 7.04 -9.27
CA SER A 150 9.47 6.32 -10.41
C SER A 150 9.15 4.82 -10.43
N ILE A 151 9.01 4.19 -9.26
CA ILE A 151 8.64 2.77 -9.19
C ILE A 151 7.18 2.61 -9.65
N LEU A 152 6.28 3.49 -9.20
CA LEU A 152 4.87 3.50 -9.60
C LEU A 152 4.70 3.75 -11.10
N ASP A 153 5.41 4.74 -11.65
CA ASP A 153 5.38 5.03 -13.10
C ASP A 153 5.78 3.79 -13.90
N SER A 154 6.86 3.11 -13.49
CA SER A 154 7.32 1.87 -14.14
C SER A 154 6.31 0.71 -14.03
N LEU A 155 5.52 0.67 -12.95
CA LEU A 155 4.44 -0.32 -12.78
C LEU A 155 3.26 0.01 -13.69
N VAL A 156 2.94 1.29 -13.88
CA VAL A 156 1.91 1.76 -14.82
C VAL A 156 2.31 1.47 -16.27
N GLU A 157 3.57 1.69 -16.65
CA GLU A 157 4.08 1.36 -18.00
C GLU A 157 3.90 -0.12 -18.35
N THR A 158 3.93 -0.98 -17.34
CA THR A 158 3.75 -2.44 -17.50
C THR A 158 2.34 -2.90 -17.13
N LEU A 159 1.39 -1.98 -16.91
CA LEU A 159 0.02 -2.29 -16.49
C LEU A 159 -0.72 -3.11 -17.56
N ASP A 160 -0.39 -2.88 -18.83
CA ASP A 160 -0.82 -3.72 -19.94
C ASP A 160 -0.18 -5.11 -19.84
N LEU A 161 -0.97 -6.06 -19.38
CA LEU A 161 -0.51 -7.43 -19.24
C LEU A 161 -0.25 -8.10 -20.59
N PRO A 162 0.74 -9.02 -20.67
CA PRO A 162 1.02 -9.76 -21.90
C PRO A 162 -0.23 -10.44 -22.46
N LYS A 163 -0.53 -10.20 -23.75
CA LYS A 163 -1.69 -10.80 -24.42
C LYS A 163 -1.55 -12.32 -24.50
N VAL A 164 -2.43 -13.04 -23.80
CA VAL A 164 -2.51 -14.51 -23.86
C VAL A 164 -3.27 -14.93 -25.11
N LYS A 165 -2.55 -15.34 -26.16
CA LYS A 165 -3.20 -15.70 -27.43
C LYS A 165 -3.94 -17.05 -27.37
N ASN A 166 -3.43 -18.03 -26.62
CA ASN A 166 -3.85 -19.43 -26.77
C ASN A 166 -4.29 -20.17 -25.47
N SER A 167 -4.53 -19.48 -24.35
CA SER A 167 -5.03 -20.10 -23.11
C SER A 167 -6.24 -19.38 -22.55
N ALA A 168 -7.40 -20.05 -22.46
CA ALA A 168 -8.60 -19.49 -21.87
C ALA A 168 -8.45 -19.26 -20.36
N LYS A 169 -7.79 -20.20 -19.66
CA LYS A 169 -7.43 -20.08 -18.23
C LYS A 169 -6.46 -18.91 -18.01
N GLY A 170 -5.43 -18.81 -18.86
CA GLY A 170 -4.49 -17.70 -18.81
C GLY A 170 -5.17 -16.35 -19.02
N LYS A 171 -6.13 -16.24 -19.95
CA LYS A 171 -6.93 -15.01 -20.13
C LYS A 171 -7.69 -14.60 -18.86
N VAL A 172 -8.27 -15.56 -18.12
CA VAL A 172 -8.92 -15.29 -16.83
C VAL A 172 -7.91 -14.77 -15.81
N LEU A 173 -6.79 -15.48 -15.64
CA LEU A 173 -5.75 -15.11 -14.68
C LEU A 173 -5.19 -13.71 -14.98
N MET A 174 -4.85 -13.41 -16.23
CA MET A 174 -4.34 -12.08 -16.58
C MET A 174 -5.36 -10.99 -16.30
N ARG A 175 -6.64 -11.24 -16.57
CA ARG A 175 -7.68 -10.25 -16.29
C ARG A 175 -7.83 -9.98 -14.79
N ALA A 176 -7.74 -11.01 -13.95
CA ALA A 176 -7.70 -10.85 -12.50
C ALA A 176 -6.44 -10.10 -12.03
N MET A 177 -5.27 -10.49 -12.53
CA MET A 177 -3.98 -9.84 -12.23
C MET A 177 -3.98 -8.36 -12.62
N TYR A 178 -4.70 -7.98 -13.67
CA TYR A 178 -4.87 -6.57 -14.04
C TYR A 178 -5.58 -5.80 -12.92
N GLY A 179 -6.68 -6.32 -12.40
CA GLY A 179 -7.40 -5.71 -11.27
C GLY A 179 -6.53 -5.61 -10.01
N VAL A 180 -5.82 -6.69 -9.66
CA VAL A 180 -4.88 -6.72 -8.53
C VAL A 180 -3.82 -5.64 -8.68
N LYS A 181 -3.23 -5.52 -9.88
CA LYS A 181 -2.19 -4.54 -10.16
C LYS A 181 -2.72 -3.11 -10.10
N VAL A 182 -3.91 -2.85 -10.64
CA VAL A 182 -4.56 -1.55 -10.56
C VAL A 182 -4.82 -1.14 -9.11
N GLU A 183 -5.42 -2.02 -8.30
CA GLU A 183 -5.64 -1.76 -6.88
C GLU A 183 -4.32 -1.46 -6.15
N THR A 184 -3.30 -2.29 -6.39
CA THR A 184 -1.97 -2.14 -5.79
C THR A 184 -1.34 -0.79 -6.12
N VAL A 185 -1.30 -0.44 -7.41
CA VAL A 185 -0.70 0.80 -7.89
C VAL A 185 -1.47 2.01 -7.35
N PHE A 186 -2.80 1.95 -7.36
CA PHE A 186 -3.63 3.02 -6.81
C PHE A 186 -3.37 3.25 -5.33
N ILE A 187 -3.45 2.21 -4.48
CA ILE A 187 -3.24 2.34 -3.03
C ILE A 187 -1.83 2.86 -2.72
N PHE A 188 -0.81 2.34 -3.40
CA PHE A 188 0.56 2.79 -3.20
C PHE A 188 0.81 4.22 -3.71
N SER A 189 0.11 4.65 -4.78
CA SER A 189 0.15 6.04 -5.24
C SER A 189 -0.44 7.01 -4.20
N VAL A 190 -1.54 6.60 -3.56
CA VAL A 190 -2.20 7.35 -2.49
C VAL A 190 -1.26 7.45 -1.27
N PHE A 191 -0.65 6.34 -0.86
CA PHE A 191 0.25 6.30 0.30
C PHE A 191 1.53 7.10 0.04
N ALA A 192 2.14 6.93 -1.13
CA ALA A 192 3.31 7.71 -1.52
C ALA A 192 3.01 9.21 -1.56
N SER A 193 1.80 9.60 -1.96
CA SER A 193 1.38 11.01 -1.95
C SER A 193 1.17 11.55 -0.53
N ALA A 194 0.50 10.77 0.33
CA ALA A 194 0.27 11.12 1.73
C ALA A 194 1.60 11.30 2.49
N PHE A 195 2.52 10.34 2.33
CA PHE A 195 3.80 10.33 3.03
C PHE A 195 4.86 11.28 2.45
N SER A 196 4.77 11.62 1.17
CA SER A 196 5.64 12.64 0.56
C SER A 196 5.13 14.07 0.75
N SER A 197 3.96 14.24 1.38
CA SER A 197 3.27 15.52 1.53
C SER A 197 3.08 16.23 0.19
N SER A 198 2.72 15.48 -0.84
CA SER A 198 2.68 15.97 -2.23
C SER A 198 1.76 15.12 -3.08
N SER A 199 0.94 15.76 -3.92
CA SER A 199 0.08 15.06 -4.90
C SER A 199 0.81 14.53 -6.14
N LYS A 200 2.13 14.74 -6.25
CA LYS A 200 2.92 14.36 -7.45
C LYS A 200 2.93 12.86 -7.75
N ASN A 201 2.83 12.02 -6.72
CA ASN A 201 2.83 10.56 -6.88
C ASN A 201 1.43 10.00 -7.13
N LEU A 202 0.41 10.85 -7.16
CA LEU A 202 -0.99 10.44 -7.24
C LEU A 202 -1.35 10.13 -8.68
N LEU A 203 -1.82 8.92 -8.95
CA LEU A 203 -2.09 8.45 -10.29
C LEU A 203 -3.58 8.51 -10.61
N ASP A 204 -3.90 8.95 -11.83
CA ASP A 204 -5.24 8.86 -12.42
C ASP A 204 -5.23 7.71 -13.44
N LEU A 205 -5.69 6.53 -13.01
CA LEU A 205 -5.76 5.36 -13.86
C LEU A 205 -7.09 5.36 -14.63
N THR A 206 -7.03 5.05 -15.92
CA THR A 206 -8.21 4.87 -16.77
C THR A 206 -8.48 3.39 -16.96
N ILE A 207 -9.67 2.94 -16.55
CA ILE A 207 -10.03 1.53 -16.55
C ILE A 207 -11.04 1.27 -17.68
N PRO A 208 -10.92 0.17 -18.44
CA PRO A 208 -11.92 -0.17 -19.46
C PRO A 208 -13.31 -0.43 -18.86
N ASP A 209 -14.39 -0.04 -19.54
CA ASP A 209 -15.77 -0.28 -19.09
C ASP A 209 -16.17 -1.77 -19.11
N THR A 210 -15.31 -2.62 -19.67
CA THR A 210 -15.57 -4.06 -19.79
C THR A 210 -15.40 -4.84 -18.49
N VAL A 211 -14.80 -4.26 -17.43
CA VAL A 211 -14.56 -4.93 -16.13
C VAL A 211 -15.64 -4.58 -15.11
N LEU A 212 -16.08 -5.56 -14.30
CA LEU A 212 -17.22 -5.35 -13.38
C LEU A 212 -16.92 -4.35 -12.26
N TRP A 213 -15.65 -4.18 -11.90
CA TRP A 213 -15.20 -3.29 -10.83
C TRP A 213 -14.88 -1.86 -11.29
N ASN A 214 -15.05 -1.55 -12.59
CA ASN A 214 -14.73 -0.23 -13.16
C ASN A 214 -15.39 0.93 -12.40
N ARG A 215 -16.69 0.81 -12.13
CA ARG A 215 -17.45 1.86 -11.44
C ARG A 215 -16.98 2.07 -10.01
N ALA A 216 -16.85 0.99 -9.25
CA ALA A 216 -16.37 1.03 -7.86
C ALA A 216 -14.98 1.67 -7.78
N PHE A 217 -14.08 1.32 -8.69
CA PHE A 217 -12.76 1.93 -8.79
C PHE A 217 -12.82 3.42 -9.14
N SER A 218 -13.63 3.79 -10.13
CA SER A 218 -13.74 5.18 -10.59
C SER A 218 -14.29 6.10 -9.50
N ASP A 219 -15.29 5.62 -8.75
CA ASP A 219 -15.89 6.33 -7.61
C ASP A 219 -14.85 6.49 -6.49
N LEU A 220 -14.12 5.41 -6.15
CA LEU A 220 -13.03 5.43 -5.16
C LEU A 220 -11.91 6.40 -5.55
N GLN A 221 -11.38 6.28 -6.77
CA GLN A 221 -10.30 7.12 -7.28
C GLN A 221 -10.71 8.58 -7.27
N THR A 222 -11.92 8.91 -7.76
CA THR A 222 -12.41 10.30 -7.78
C THR A 222 -12.49 10.89 -6.39
N ARG A 223 -13.05 10.14 -5.43
CA ARG A 223 -13.22 10.59 -4.05
C ARG A 223 -11.89 10.80 -3.34
N VAL A 224 -11.01 9.79 -3.39
CA VAL A 224 -9.72 9.81 -2.68
C VAL A 224 -8.76 10.79 -3.34
N ASN A 225 -8.60 10.75 -4.67
CA ASN A 225 -7.68 11.66 -5.36
C ASN A 225 -8.16 13.11 -5.24
N GLY A 226 -9.48 13.34 -5.32
CA GLY A 226 -10.08 14.67 -5.16
C GLY A 226 -9.73 15.29 -3.81
N GLU A 227 -9.96 14.57 -2.71
CA GLU A 227 -9.66 15.04 -1.35
C GLU A 227 -8.16 15.28 -1.13
N ILE A 228 -7.29 14.41 -1.64
CA ILE A 228 -5.83 14.57 -1.53
C ILE A 228 -5.37 15.83 -2.26
N ARG A 229 -5.87 16.06 -3.48
CA ARG A 229 -5.54 17.25 -4.27
C ARG A 229 -6.07 18.52 -3.62
N GLU A 230 -7.29 18.51 -3.11
CA GLU A 230 -7.90 19.62 -2.37
C GLU A 230 -7.07 19.96 -1.11
N THR A 231 -6.71 18.93 -0.34
CA THR A 231 -5.89 19.05 0.87
C THR A 231 -4.57 19.75 0.59
N PHE A 232 -3.80 19.30 -0.41
CA PHE A 232 -2.51 19.93 -0.72
C PHE A 232 -2.65 21.29 -1.41
N SER A 233 -3.72 21.52 -2.19
CA SER A 233 -4.00 22.83 -2.79
C SER A 233 -4.34 23.90 -1.74
N SER A 234 -4.92 23.48 -0.61
CA SER A 234 -5.18 24.36 0.54
C SER A 234 -3.93 24.72 1.36
N GLY A 235 -2.75 24.19 0.99
CA GLY A 235 -1.49 24.47 1.67
C GLY A 235 -1.26 23.66 2.96
N LYS A 236 -2.08 22.64 3.23
CA LYS A 236 -1.86 21.72 4.36
C LYS A 236 -0.55 20.95 4.18
N PHE A 237 0.20 20.79 5.28
CA PHE A 237 1.52 20.14 5.24
C PHE A 237 1.44 18.62 5.13
N THR A 238 0.33 18.01 5.56
CA THR A 238 0.09 16.57 5.49
C THR A 238 -1.36 16.31 5.15
N ALA A 239 -1.62 15.18 4.52
CA ALA A 239 -2.95 14.65 4.31
C ALA A 239 -3.33 13.55 5.34
N LEU A 240 -2.39 13.15 6.20
CA LEU A 240 -2.62 12.16 7.25
C LEU A 240 -3.36 12.82 8.42
N LYS A 241 -4.60 12.40 8.66
CA LYS A 241 -5.54 13.09 9.57
C LYS A 241 -5.06 13.10 11.02
N GLU A 242 -4.51 11.99 11.51
CA GLU A 242 -3.97 11.90 12.86
C GLU A 242 -2.73 12.79 13.04
N LEU A 243 -1.88 12.90 12.02
CA LEU A 243 -0.72 13.79 12.07
C LEU A 243 -1.11 15.27 11.95
N GLU A 244 -2.12 15.60 11.14
CA GLU A 244 -2.71 16.94 11.06
C GLU A 244 -3.31 17.37 12.41
N SER A 245 -4.01 16.46 13.10
CA SER A 245 -4.56 16.70 14.43
C SER A 245 -3.47 17.01 15.45
N VAL A 246 -2.40 16.20 15.50
CA VAL A 246 -1.26 16.44 16.39
C VAL A 246 -0.55 17.76 16.07
N ASP A 247 -0.31 18.08 14.80
CA ASP A 247 0.33 19.34 14.41
C ASP A 247 -0.53 20.56 14.78
N SER A 248 -1.86 20.46 14.68
CA SER A 248 -2.78 21.51 15.10
C SER A 248 -2.68 21.78 16.60
N ILE A 249 -2.62 20.74 17.42
CA ILE A 249 -2.41 20.85 18.87
C ILE A 249 -1.04 21.46 19.17
N VAL A 250 0.01 20.98 18.49
CA VAL A 250 1.38 21.53 18.63
C VAL A 250 1.43 23.02 18.27
N LYS A 251 0.72 23.45 17.23
CA LYS A 251 0.63 24.87 16.84
C LYS A 251 -0.08 25.72 17.90
N ALA A 252 -1.15 25.22 18.52
CA ALA A 252 -1.84 25.90 19.60
C ALA A 252 -1.00 25.98 20.88
N LEU A 253 -0.27 24.89 21.18
CA LEU A 253 0.58 24.76 22.35
C LEU A 253 1.84 25.64 22.27
N TYR A 254 2.41 25.84 21.08
CA TYR A 254 3.68 26.55 20.90
C TYR A 254 3.72 28.00 21.47
N PRO A 255 2.75 28.89 21.21
CA PRO A 255 2.69 30.22 21.82
C PRO A 255 2.33 30.17 23.31
N ALA A 256 1.61 29.14 23.74
CA ALA A 256 1.22 28.99 25.14
C ALA A 256 2.38 28.55 26.04
N ILE A 257 3.52 28.09 25.51
CA ILE A 257 4.74 27.78 26.29
C ILE A 257 5.71 29.00 26.29
N GLN A 258 5.20 30.21 25.99
CA GLN A 258 6.03 31.41 25.86
C GLN A 258 6.07 32.23 27.16
N ASP A 259 7.27 32.74 27.46
CA ASP A 259 7.71 33.49 28.64
C ASP A 259 7.70 32.73 29.97
N GLY A 260 8.87 32.70 30.62
CA GLY A 260 9.11 32.11 31.94
C GLY A 260 8.45 32.87 33.10
N VAL A 261 7.28 33.44 32.84
CA VAL A 261 6.40 34.12 33.79
C VAL A 261 5.28 33.14 34.15
N GLN A 262 4.84 33.15 35.41
CA GLN A 262 3.64 32.40 35.81
C GLN A 262 2.48 32.81 34.90
N GLN A 263 1.90 31.81 34.25
CA GLN A 263 0.82 32.07 33.31
C GLN A 263 -0.47 32.41 34.06
N PRO A 264 -1.34 33.27 33.48
CA PRO A 264 -2.66 33.49 34.03
C PRO A 264 -3.42 32.16 34.16
N PRO A 265 -4.32 32.01 35.15
CA PRO A 265 -5.08 30.77 35.38
C PRO A 265 -5.82 30.26 34.13
N GLU A 266 -6.30 31.17 33.29
CA GLU A 266 -6.97 30.86 32.01
C GLU A 266 -6.04 30.17 31.00
N VAL A 267 -4.77 30.57 30.96
CA VAL A 267 -3.77 29.98 30.06
C VAL A 267 -3.27 28.65 30.62
N GLU A 268 -3.16 28.51 31.94
CA GLU A 268 -2.83 27.24 32.59
C GLU A 268 -3.89 26.16 32.31
N GLU A 269 -5.17 26.53 32.33
CA GLU A 269 -6.26 25.61 31.97
C GLU A 269 -6.20 25.22 30.48
N ALA A 270 -5.97 26.19 29.59
CA ALA A 270 -5.78 25.93 28.17
C ALA A 270 -4.58 25.00 27.90
N LEU A 271 -3.49 25.14 28.66
CA LEU A 271 -2.33 24.25 28.60
C LEU A 271 -2.66 22.82 29.04
N LYS A 272 -3.46 22.64 30.10
CA LYS A 272 -3.93 21.31 30.55
C LYS A 272 -4.79 20.61 29.50
N ILE A 273 -5.66 21.37 28.83
CA ILE A 273 -6.46 20.87 27.70
C ILE A 273 -5.53 20.43 26.57
N CYS A 274 -4.62 21.31 26.12
CA CYS A 274 -3.67 20.99 25.05
C CYS A 274 -2.77 19.80 25.40
N PHE A 275 -2.36 19.66 26.66
CA PHE A 275 -1.58 18.51 27.14
C PHE A 275 -2.36 17.20 26.97
N THR A 276 -3.62 17.18 27.42
CA THR A 276 -4.48 15.99 27.35
C THR A 276 -4.78 15.62 25.89
N GLU A 277 -5.06 16.62 25.05
CA GLU A 277 -5.26 16.44 23.62
C GLU A 277 -3.98 15.95 22.92
N LEU A 278 -2.81 16.50 23.25
CA LEU A 278 -1.53 16.09 22.69
C LEU A 278 -1.21 14.64 23.06
N GLN A 279 -1.43 14.27 24.32
CA GLN A 279 -1.25 12.89 24.78
C GLN A 279 -2.15 11.93 24.00
N GLY A 280 -3.46 12.23 23.93
CA GLY A 280 -4.42 11.42 23.19
C GLY A 280 -4.10 11.34 21.70
N GLY A 281 -3.74 12.45 21.08
CA GLY A 281 -3.35 12.52 19.67
C GLY A 281 -2.06 11.76 19.36
N ALA A 282 -1.03 11.93 20.19
CA ALA A 282 0.25 11.23 20.04
C ALA A 282 0.10 9.71 20.19
N GLU A 283 -0.74 9.25 21.11
CA GLU A 283 -1.06 7.83 21.26
C GLU A 283 -1.84 7.28 20.07
N LYS A 284 -2.86 8.01 19.60
CA LYS A 284 -3.65 7.60 18.42
C LYS A 284 -2.78 7.48 17.18
N LEU A 285 -1.92 8.47 16.93
CA LEU A 285 -0.97 8.47 15.82
C LEU A 285 -0.03 7.26 15.91
N SER A 286 0.60 7.04 17.07
CA SER A 286 1.54 5.91 17.29
C SER A 286 0.85 4.54 17.11
N LYS A 287 -0.29 4.33 17.77
CA LYS A 287 -1.06 3.07 17.67
C LYS A 287 -1.54 2.82 16.23
N GLY A 288 -1.99 3.86 15.53
CA GLY A 288 -2.43 3.75 14.13
C GLY A 288 -1.27 3.39 13.19
N LEU A 289 -0.11 4.03 13.37
CA LEU A 289 1.10 3.72 12.61
C LEU A 289 1.60 2.29 12.85
N ASP A 290 1.56 1.81 14.09
CA ASP A 290 1.92 0.42 14.42
C ASP A 290 1.00 -0.61 13.75
N LEU A 291 -0.31 -0.32 13.72
CA LEU A 291 -1.28 -1.17 13.04
C LEU A 291 -1.07 -1.16 11.52
N LEU A 292 -0.79 0.01 10.95
CA LEU A 292 -0.47 0.14 9.53
C LEU A 292 0.83 -0.60 9.19
N ALA A 293 1.87 -0.48 10.02
CA ALA A 293 3.14 -1.20 9.84
C ALA A 293 2.93 -2.71 9.78
N LYS A 294 2.08 -3.26 10.65
CA LYS A 294 1.73 -4.69 10.63
C LYS A 294 1.07 -5.10 9.31
N GLN A 295 0.18 -4.26 8.77
CA GLN A 295 -0.45 -4.58 7.49
C GLN A 295 0.53 -4.48 6.31
N VAL A 296 1.45 -3.51 6.32
CA VAL A 296 2.53 -3.45 5.32
C VAL A 296 3.46 -4.67 5.41
N ASP A 297 3.80 -5.13 6.60
CA ASP A 297 4.58 -6.36 6.82
C ASP A 297 3.84 -7.63 6.37
N THR A 298 2.54 -7.73 6.65
CA THR A 298 1.71 -8.83 6.13
C THR A 298 1.71 -8.84 4.60
N PHE A 299 1.51 -7.68 3.96
CA PHE A 299 1.57 -7.58 2.51
C PHE A 299 2.95 -7.96 1.94
N PHE A 300 4.03 -7.47 2.55
CA PHE A 300 5.40 -7.83 2.20
C PHE A 300 5.60 -9.36 2.23
N LYS A 301 5.11 -10.02 3.28
CA LYS A 301 5.17 -11.49 3.41
C LYS A 301 4.37 -12.22 2.35
N ILE A 302 3.19 -11.71 1.97
CA ILE A 302 2.38 -12.28 0.88
C ILE A 302 3.15 -12.23 -0.44
N VAL A 303 3.69 -11.07 -0.81
CA VAL A 303 4.45 -10.88 -2.05
C VAL A 303 5.70 -11.77 -2.07
N LEU A 304 6.46 -11.78 -0.97
CA LEU A 304 7.67 -12.59 -0.84
C LEU A 304 7.35 -14.09 -0.94
N SER A 305 6.31 -14.56 -0.24
CA SER A 305 5.91 -15.97 -0.27
C SER A 305 5.42 -16.39 -1.66
N GLY A 306 4.68 -15.52 -2.37
CA GLY A 306 4.27 -15.79 -3.75
C GLY A 306 5.46 -15.89 -4.70
N ARG A 307 6.45 -15.01 -4.54
CA ARG A 307 7.71 -15.06 -5.28
C ARG A 307 8.49 -16.35 -5.01
N ASP A 308 8.66 -16.71 -3.75
CA ASP A 308 9.41 -17.91 -3.36
C ASP A 308 8.71 -19.19 -3.85
N ALA A 309 7.38 -19.24 -3.77
CA ALA A 309 6.61 -20.36 -4.32
C ALA A 309 6.81 -20.51 -5.83
N LEU A 310 6.78 -19.42 -6.59
CA LEU A 310 7.08 -19.42 -8.03
C LEU A 310 8.49 -19.96 -8.30
N LEU A 311 9.52 -19.45 -7.60
CA LEU A 311 10.90 -19.88 -7.78
C LEU A 311 11.12 -21.36 -7.41
N CYS A 312 10.47 -21.84 -6.36
CA CYS A 312 10.52 -23.25 -5.97
C CYS A 312 9.90 -24.16 -7.05
N ASN A 313 8.75 -23.81 -7.61
CA ASN A 313 8.11 -24.57 -8.68
C ASN A 313 9.00 -24.67 -9.92
N LEU A 314 9.67 -23.59 -10.32
CA LEU A 314 10.59 -23.59 -11.47
C LEU A 314 11.81 -24.51 -11.27
N ARG A 315 12.34 -24.58 -10.04
CA ARG A 315 13.44 -25.50 -9.70
C ARG A 315 13.01 -26.97 -9.79
N VAL A 316 11.82 -27.30 -9.29
CA VAL A 316 11.29 -28.67 -9.37
C VAL A 316 11.11 -29.09 -10.83
N SER A 317 10.50 -28.25 -11.66
CA SER A 317 10.32 -28.54 -13.10
C SER A 317 11.66 -28.75 -13.83
N SER A 318 12.69 -27.97 -13.50
CA SER A 318 14.03 -28.17 -14.09
C SER A 318 14.65 -29.51 -13.70
N THR A 319 14.39 -29.99 -12.48
CA THR A 319 14.93 -31.26 -11.96
C THR A 319 14.23 -32.46 -12.59
N GLU A 320 12.90 -32.39 -12.76
CA GLU A 320 12.12 -33.41 -13.47
C GLU A 320 12.51 -33.51 -14.94
N THR A 321 12.70 -32.37 -15.62
CA THR A 321 13.14 -32.34 -17.02
C THR A 321 14.53 -32.97 -17.19
N ASN A 322 15.46 -32.70 -16.27
CA ASN A 322 16.80 -33.29 -16.27
C ASN A 322 16.77 -34.80 -15.98
N ALA A 323 15.89 -35.26 -15.08
CA ALA A 323 15.73 -36.68 -14.79
C ALA A 323 15.15 -37.46 -15.99
N VAL A 324 14.15 -36.90 -16.69
CA VAL A 324 13.59 -37.49 -17.92
C VAL A 324 14.61 -37.54 -19.05
N THR A 325 15.41 -36.49 -19.23
CA THR A 325 16.49 -36.45 -20.24
C THR A 325 17.58 -37.50 -19.94
N THR A 326 17.91 -37.68 -18.66
CA THR A 326 18.88 -38.70 -18.22
C THR A 326 18.33 -40.11 -18.41
N ALA A 327 17.04 -40.34 -18.16
CA ALA A 327 16.38 -41.63 -18.39
C ALA A 327 16.25 -41.98 -19.88
N GLY A 328 15.94 -41.00 -20.74
CA GLY A 328 15.88 -41.18 -22.20
C GLY A 328 17.22 -41.59 -22.82
N ASN A 329 18.32 -40.98 -22.35
CA ASN A 329 19.67 -41.31 -22.82
C ASN A 329 20.16 -42.70 -22.35
N ILE A 330 19.60 -43.25 -21.26
CA ILE A 330 19.92 -44.61 -20.79
C ILE A 330 19.22 -45.66 -21.66
N VAL A 331 18.04 -45.36 -22.21
CA VAL A 331 17.28 -46.29 -23.07
C VAL A 331 17.86 -46.37 -24.48
N GLU A 332 18.39 -45.27 -25.04
CA GLU A 332 19.04 -45.29 -26.37
C GLU A 332 20.39 -46.02 -26.38
N HIS A 333 21.06 -46.16 -25.23
CA HIS A 333 22.33 -46.89 -25.13
C HIS A 333 22.20 -48.40 -24.88
N GLN A 334 20.98 -48.96 -24.78
CA GLN A 334 20.76 -50.41 -24.59
C GLN A 334 20.27 -51.16 -25.84
N VAL A 335 20.21 -50.53 -27.02
CA VAL A 335 19.85 -51.20 -28.29
C VAL A 335 21.01 -51.15 -29.29
N VAL A 336 22.21 -51.55 -28.90
CA VAL A 336 23.25 -52.03 -29.83
C VAL A 336 24.14 -53.07 -29.14
N ARG A 337 23.68 -54.33 -29.09
CA ARG A 337 24.44 -55.52 -29.55
C ARG A 337 23.68 -56.81 -29.32
#